data_AF-A0A552DE45-F1
#
_entry.id   AF-A0A552DE45-F1
#
_cell.length_a   1.000
_cell.length_b   1.000
_cell.length_c   1.000
_cell.angle_alpha   90.00
_cell.angle_beta   90.00
_cell.angle_gamma   90.00
#
_symmetry.space_group_name_H-M   'P 1'
#
loop_
_entity.id
_entity.type
_entity.pdbx_description
1 polymer ?
#
loop_
_entity_poly.entity_id
_entity_poly.type
_entity_poly.pdbx_seq_one_letter_code
_entity_poly.pdbx_strand_id
1 'polypeptide(L)'
;MSISDPTSQKASLTQLNRALRHFTDRHELTLRFAEYLNDDELDPHKILFFYGDGGNGKSLLLKFLLENCCKRFPLETWTELKTKTHPEIVEFIKTITDWESDFQFVPATLLDFESPARSSRPEQPQDNFDGLLILHNQLITNAVRLGYKLSFPLYQFACIWHLKQTGKLTNETDITKWFPSQELFVVGGIINTIKTIAQENKDLAAILGLPGTLATLTASTLNLIAKHLGKDLNRYLNGRGLQKKDFQRITELDPDTELIVALPNFFAEDLKVAMQREGAPEKLVLFFDTHEAFWGEGRNQGSARFFKQDEWLRCLLSQLLELPQIVIVMAGREIPQWHRASYCSITADKLECRQVFNFQVTDALDYLQRVGIEDTQVQQSLIAYSSFDGDSVHPLLLGLCADLVRMAPEKKEAFTAADFQSVSETGEGFNRKLVILVERLLKYTDRVLEDAVYVLSACRAFNEDLYFHLGESLKCNPSHAAFDSLLSFSFVWQAEQQGEGWYRLHPFIRRFNHEQKRERTQAAHQVLERYYRERGNLAEALYHAYWHGPLRAKEEWIEVFGKANQQEDNELCQALAEIKKEIPF
;
A
#
# COMPACT_ATOMS: atom_id res chain seq x y z
N MET A 1 8.25 -42.71 18.31
CA MET A 1 8.75 -42.52 16.93
C MET A 1 8.08 -41.29 16.39
N SER A 2 8.82 -40.20 16.36
CA SER A 2 8.46 -38.96 15.66
C SER A 2 8.88 -39.12 14.20
N ILE A 3 8.04 -38.66 13.28
CA ILE A 3 8.34 -37.95 12.02
C ILE A 3 6.97 -37.65 11.38
N SER A 4 6.48 -36.44 11.59
CA SER A 4 5.55 -35.79 10.68
C SER A 4 6.21 -34.45 10.33
N ASP A 5 6.83 -34.43 9.16
CA ASP A 5 7.53 -33.30 8.59
C ASP A 5 6.52 -32.16 8.27
N PRO A 6 6.66 -30.94 8.83
CA PRO A 6 5.74 -29.83 8.54
C PRO A 6 6.04 -29.08 7.23
N THR A 7 6.98 -29.53 6.39
CA THR A 7 7.56 -28.68 5.34
C THR A 7 6.95 -28.76 3.94
N SER A 8 5.72 -29.24 3.77
CA SER A 8 5.09 -29.39 2.44
C SER A 8 3.74 -28.64 2.25
N GLN A 9 3.51 -27.51 2.92
CA GLN A 9 2.47 -26.57 2.48
C GLN A 9 3.01 -25.75 1.30
N LYS A 10 2.70 -26.19 0.07
CA LYS A 10 3.15 -25.55 -1.17
C LYS A 10 2.33 -24.28 -1.44
N ALA A 11 2.74 -23.17 -0.84
CA ALA A 11 2.26 -21.79 -1.09
C ALA A 11 2.32 -21.36 -2.59
N SER A 12 1.64 -20.29 -3.01
CA SER A 12 1.54 -19.91 -4.44
C SER A 12 2.84 -19.39 -5.03
N LEU A 13 3.09 -19.61 -6.33
CA LEU A 13 4.23 -19.01 -7.01
C LEU A 13 4.20 -17.49 -7.10
N THR A 14 3.02 -16.84 -7.10
CA THR A 14 2.95 -15.35 -7.12
C THR A 14 2.50 -14.75 -5.78
N GLN A 15 2.31 -15.58 -4.74
CA GLN A 15 2.21 -15.07 -3.38
C GLN A 15 3.51 -14.39 -3.01
N LEU A 16 3.43 -13.24 -2.34
CA LEU A 16 4.55 -12.35 -2.11
C LEU A 16 5.86 -13.06 -1.73
N ASN A 17 5.87 -13.82 -0.64
CA ASN A 17 7.08 -14.49 -0.13
C ASN A 17 7.69 -15.52 -1.08
N ARG A 18 6.93 -16.04 -2.04
CA ARG A 18 7.38 -17.07 -2.98
C ARG A 18 7.61 -16.51 -4.38
N ALA A 19 6.80 -15.55 -4.80
CA ALA A 19 7.03 -14.70 -5.96
C ALA A 19 8.38 -13.99 -5.86
N LEU A 20 8.72 -13.51 -4.66
CA LEU A 20 10.01 -12.92 -4.37
C LEU A 20 11.16 -13.94 -4.42
N ARG A 21 10.95 -15.17 -3.95
CA ARG A 21 11.96 -16.25 -4.06
C ARG A 21 12.28 -16.60 -5.50
N HIS A 22 11.26 -16.61 -6.35
CA HIS A 22 11.37 -16.92 -7.78
C HIS A 22 11.50 -15.66 -8.64
N PHE A 23 11.64 -14.48 -8.03
CA PHE A 23 11.84 -13.23 -8.74
C PHE A 23 13.16 -13.31 -9.50
N THR A 24 13.06 -13.13 -10.80
CA THR A 24 14.15 -13.17 -11.76
C THR A 24 13.88 -12.11 -12.81
N ASP A 25 14.86 -11.92 -13.71
CA ASP A 25 14.90 -10.80 -14.63
C ASP A 25 14.91 -9.46 -13.85
N ARG A 26 14.85 -8.31 -14.53
CA ARG A 26 14.89 -6.96 -13.93
C ARG A 26 16.24 -6.59 -13.34
N HIS A 27 17.32 -7.24 -13.77
CA HIS A 27 18.66 -6.93 -13.30
C HIS A 27 19.04 -5.46 -13.58
N GLU A 28 18.70 -4.93 -14.77
CA GLU A 28 18.94 -3.52 -15.10
C GLU A 28 18.18 -2.56 -14.18
N LEU A 29 16.89 -2.82 -13.94
CA LEU A 29 16.05 -1.98 -13.07
C LEU A 29 16.53 -2.01 -11.61
N THR A 30 16.94 -3.20 -11.16
CA THR A 30 17.49 -3.42 -9.81
C THR A 30 18.84 -2.74 -9.65
N LEU A 31 19.73 -2.89 -10.64
CA LEU A 31 21.01 -2.21 -10.65
C LEU A 31 20.81 -0.70 -10.63
N ARG A 32 19.89 -0.18 -11.44
CA ARG A 32 19.62 1.26 -11.49
C ARG A 32 19.16 1.80 -10.14
N PHE A 33 18.31 1.07 -9.43
CA PHE A 33 17.95 1.39 -8.04
C PHE A 33 19.17 1.36 -7.10
N ALA A 34 19.98 0.30 -7.19
CA ALA A 34 21.18 0.16 -6.36
C ALA A 34 22.19 1.30 -6.61
N GLU A 35 22.31 1.80 -7.83
CA GLU A 35 23.13 2.97 -8.15
C GLU A 35 22.64 4.23 -7.41
N TYR A 36 21.33 4.51 -7.31
CA TYR A 36 20.82 5.66 -6.55
C TYR A 36 21.16 5.61 -5.06
N LEU A 37 21.32 4.41 -4.52
CA LEU A 37 21.77 4.21 -3.14
C LEU A 37 23.28 4.35 -3.01
N ASN A 38 24.03 3.88 -4.01
CA ASN A 38 25.45 3.58 -3.84
C ASN A 38 26.41 4.51 -4.59
N ASP A 39 25.94 5.19 -5.63
CA ASP A 39 26.72 6.06 -6.49
C ASP A 39 26.44 7.53 -6.16
N ASP A 40 27.39 8.18 -5.48
CA ASP A 40 27.26 9.58 -5.06
C ASP A 40 27.38 10.57 -6.24
N GLU A 41 27.79 10.11 -7.43
CA GLU A 41 27.86 10.94 -8.64
C GLU A 41 26.50 11.08 -9.36
N LEU A 42 25.54 10.21 -9.04
CA LEU A 42 24.20 10.30 -9.61
C LEU A 42 23.45 11.51 -9.09
N ASP A 43 22.69 12.16 -9.97
CA ASP A 43 21.76 13.22 -9.59
C ASP A 43 20.70 12.66 -8.63
N PRO A 44 20.75 12.99 -7.33
CA PRO A 44 19.86 12.42 -6.33
C PRO A 44 18.49 13.10 -6.34
N HIS A 45 18.32 14.18 -7.11
CA HIS A 45 17.10 14.98 -7.17
C HIS A 45 16.13 14.46 -8.24
N LYS A 46 16.03 13.14 -8.37
CA LYS A 46 15.16 12.46 -9.34
C LYS A 46 14.30 11.39 -8.67
N ILE A 47 13.14 11.17 -9.26
CA ILE A 47 12.24 10.08 -8.92
C ILE A 47 12.47 8.96 -9.93
N LEU A 48 12.82 7.77 -9.43
CA LEU A 48 12.87 6.56 -10.24
C LEU A 48 11.45 6.02 -10.41
N PHE A 49 10.88 6.19 -11.61
CA PHE A 49 9.48 5.82 -11.89
C PHE A 49 9.40 4.58 -12.79
N PHE A 50 8.93 3.47 -12.23
CA PHE A 50 8.67 2.23 -12.95
C PHE A 50 7.26 2.22 -13.53
N TYR A 51 7.13 2.11 -14.85
CA TYR A 51 5.83 2.10 -15.53
C TYR A 51 5.63 0.88 -16.42
N GLY A 52 4.37 0.54 -16.71
CA GLY A 52 4.03 -0.58 -17.58
C GLY A 52 2.64 -1.14 -17.30
N ASP A 53 2.20 -2.08 -18.10
CA ASP A 53 0.87 -2.68 -17.98
C ASP A 53 0.67 -3.48 -16.67
N GLY A 54 -0.59 -3.75 -16.36
CA GLY A 54 -0.98 -4.51 -15.18
C GLY A 54 -0.47 -5.95 -15.27
N GLY A 55 0.12 -6.46 -14.17
CA GLY A 55 0.62 -7.84 -14.13
C GLY A 55 2.04 -8.07 -14.67
N ASN A 56 2.78 -7.02 -15.04
CA ASN A 56 4.19 -7.10 -15.44
C ASN A 56 5.17 -7.23 -14.24
N GLY A 57 4.66 -7.20 -13.01
CA GLY A 57 5.47 -7.38 -11.79
C GLY A 57 6.07 -6.12 -11.17
N LYS A 58 5.51 -4.93 -11.42
CA LYS A 58 5.98 -3.66 -10.82
C LYS A 58 5.96 -3.69 -9.28
N SER A 59 4.83 -4.05 -8.69
CA SER A 59 4.69 -4.20 -7.24
C SER A 59 5.65 -5.24 -6.67
N LEU A 60 5.87 -6.33 -7.41
CA LEU A 60 6.81 -7.37 -7.01
C LEU A 60 8.26 -6.87 -7.06
N LEU A 61 8.62 -6.07 -8.08
CA LEU A 61 9.91 -5.40 -8.16
C LEU A 61 10.12 -4.48 -6.95
N LEU A 62 9.17 -3.59 -6.63
CA LEU A 62 9.32 -2.70 -5.48
C LEU A 62 9.55 -3.45 -4.16
N LYS A 63 8.82 -4.54 -3.95
CA LYS A 63 8.98 -5.40 -2.76
C LYS A 63 10.31 -6.14 -2.76
N PHE A 64 10.77 -6.61 -3.93
CA PHE A 64 12.10 -7.21 -4.06
C PHE A 64 13.20 -6.21 -3.69
N LEU A 65 13.10 -4.96 -4.17
CA LEU A 65 14.03 -3.89 -3.85
C LEU A 65 14.01 -3.54 -2.36
N LEU A 66 12.82 -3.46 -1.77
CA LEU A 66 12.63 -3.19 -0.34
C LEU A 66 13.29 -4.27 0.53
N GLU A 67 13.05 -5.54 0.23
CA GLU A 67 13.53 -6.66 1.06
C GLU A 67 15.03 -6.97 0.86
N ASN A 68 15.54 -6.84 -0.36
CA ASN A 68 16.87 -7.36 -0.71
C ASN A 68 17.90 -6.28 -1.04
N CYS A 69 17.46 -5.11 -1.52
CA CYS A 69 18.36 -4.15 -2.17
C CYS A 69 18.56 -2.84 -1.40
N CYS A 70 17.85 -2.60 -0.30
CA CYS A 70 18.03 -1.41 0.54
C CYS A 70 19.32 -1.49 1.38
N LYS A 71 20.46 -1.51 0.69
CA LYS A 71 21.81 -1.70 1.21
C LYS A 71 22.75 -0.63 0.65
N ARG A 72 23.51 0.02 1.54
CA ARG A 72 24.58 0.97 1.22
C ARG A 72 25.92 0.25 1.41
N PHE A 73 26.65 0.07 0.32
CA PHE A 73 27.96 -0.57 0.32
C PHE A 73 29.08 0.46 0.50
N PRO A 74 30.22 0.07 1.13
CA PRO A 74 31.44 0.85 1.09
C PRO A 74 31.87 1.13 -0.36
N LEU A 75 32.54 2.27 -0.58
CA LEU A 75 32.96 2.71 -1.91
C LEU A 75 33.81 1.66 -2.64
N GLU A 76 34.74 1.02 -1.94
CA GLU A 76 35.62 -0.02 -2.50
C GLU A 76 34.80 -1.22 -2.99
N THR A 77 33.89 -1.73 -2.16
CA THR A 77 32.97 -2.83 -2.50
C THR A 77 32.09 -2.47 -3.70
N TRP A 78 31.47 -1.28 -3.70
CA TRP A 78 30.63 -0.84 -4.81
C TRP A 78 31.40 -0.72 -6.12
N THR A 79 32.63 -0.19 -6.05
CA THR A 79 33.51 -0.06 -7.23
C THR A 79 33.90 -1.42 -7.80
N GLU A 80 34.18 -2.40 -6.95
CA GLU A 80 34.43 -3.78 -7.39
C GLU A 80 33.18 -4.40 -8.03
N LEU A 81 32.01 -4.25 -7.40
CA LEU A 81 30.76 -4.79 -7.93
C LEU A 81 30.45 -4.24 -9.33
N LYS A 82 30.71 -2.95 -9.59
CA LYS A 82 30.52 -2.33 -10.91
C LYS A 82 31.36 -2.97 -12.04
N THR A 83 32.35 -3.81 -11.73
CA THR A 83 33.12 -4.56 -12.74
C THR A 83 32.46 -5.87 -13.17
N LYS A 84 31.43 -6.33 -12.44
CA LYS A 84 30.71 -7.59 -12.68
C LYS A 84 29.51 -7.36 -13.62
N THR A 85 28.93 -8.45 -14.13
CA THR A 85 27.70 -8.38 -14.93
C THR A 85 26.49 -8.03 -14.06
N HIS A 86 25.42 -7.47 -14.65
CA HIS A 86 24.22 -7.09 -13.89
C HIS A 86 23.63 -8.27 -13.07
N PRO A 87 23.51 -9.50 -13.60
CA PRO A 87 23.02 -10.64 -12.82
C PRO A 87 23.92 -10.97 -11.62
N GLU A 88 25.24 -10.92 -11.79
CA GLU A 88 26.20 -11.18 -10.70
C GLU A 88 26.09 -10.14 -9.59
N ILE A 89 25.89 -8.86 -9.94
CA ILE A 89 25.69 -7.78 -8.97
C ILE A 89 24.41 -8.02 -8.17
N VAL A 90 23.29 -8.29 -8.86
CA VAL A 90 21.99 -8.49 -8.20
C VAL A 90 22.01 -9.73 -7.32
N GLU A 91 22.61 -10.83 -7.79
CA GLU A 91 22.74 -12.05 -6.98
C GLU A 91 23.63 -11.81 -5.76
N PHE A 92 24.71 -11.03 -5.88
CA PHE A 92 25.53 -10.63 -4.73
C PHE A 92 24.72 -9.82 -3.71
N ILE A 93 24.01 -8.77 -4.16
CA ILE A 93 23.17 -7.93 -3.29
C ILE A 93 22.11 -8.77 -2.58
N LYS A 94 21.50 -9.74 -3.29
CA LYS A 94 20.48 -10.62 -2.74
C LYS A 94 21.02 -11.61 -1.71
N THR A 95 22.17 -12.22 -1.98
CA THR A 95 22.72 -13.31 -1.17
C THR A 95 23.56 -12.85 0.02
N ILE A 96 24.06 -11.62 0.01
CA ILE A 96 24.88 -11.11 1.11
C ILE A 96 24.04 -10.94 2.39
N THR A 97 24.46 -11.63 3.46
CA THR A 97 23.80 -11.65 4.78
C THR A 97 24.68 -11.20 5.95
N ASP A 98 25.98 -10.97 5.73
CA ASP A 98 26.95 -10.70 6.80
C ASP A 98 27.03 -9.21 7.23
N TRP A 99 27.54 -8.98 8.45
CA TRP A 99 27.44 -7.76 9.27
C TRP A 99 28.19 -6.52 8.74
N GLU A 100 28.01 -5.37 9.44
CA GLU A 100 28.37 -3.96 9.16
C GLU A 100 29.67 -3.62 8.39
N SER A 101 30.65 -4.52 8.27
CA SER A 101 31.85 -4.27 7.44
C SER A 101 31.55 -4.22 5.95
N ASP A 102 30.49 -4.91 5.51
CA ASP A 102 30.28 -5.15 4.08
C ASP A 102 29.17 -4.27 3.49
N PHE A 103 28.20 -3.84 4.30
CA PHE A 103 27.17 -2.86 3.94
C PHE A 103 26.40 -2.37 5.18
N GLN A 104 25.67 -1.26 5.01
CA GLN A 104 24.69 -0.75 5.98
C GLN A 104 23.28 -0.88 5.42
N PHE A 105 22.33 -1.26 6.26
CA PHE A 105 20.91 -1.26 5.88
C PHE A 105 20.39 0.16 5.80
N VAL A 106 19.67 0.46 4.72
CA VAL A 106 19.06 1.75 4.48
C VAL A 106 17.61 1.72 4.96
N PRO A 107 17.16 2.65 5.84
CA PRO A 107 15.75 2.75 6.22
C PRO A 107 14.88 2.95 5.00
N ALA A 108 13.86 2.10 4.85
CA ALA A 108 12.99 2.09 3.68
C ALA A 108 11.53 1.87 4.09
N THR A 109 10.59 2.38 3.30
CA THR A 109 9.15 2.24 3.54
C THR A 109 8.37 2.15 2.23
N LEU A 110 7.21 1.47 2.26
CA LEU A 110 6.36 1.25 1.08
C LEU A 110 4.91 1.68 1.35
N LEU A 111 4.46 2.69 0.61
CA LEU A 111 3.06 3.10 0.57
C LEU A 111 2.41 2.58 -0.73
N ASP A 112 1.57 1.55 -0.61
CA ASP A 112 0.73 1.05 -1.71
C ASP A 112 -0.60 1.79 -1.71
N PHE A 113 -0.87 2.53 -2.78
CA PHE A 113 -2.10 3.31 -2.91
C PHE A 113 -3.33 2.44 -3.19
N GLU A 114 -3.23 1.16 -3.51
CA GLU A 114 -4.41 0.29 -3.74
C GLU A 114 -4.77 -0.57 -2.53
N SER A 115 -4.03 -0.45 -1.42
CA SER A 115 -4.30 -1.29 -0.27
C SER A 115 -5.68 -1.00 0.33
N PRO A 116 -6.43 -2.07 0.70
CA PRO A 116 -7.76 -1.90 1.28
C PRO A 116 -7.65 -1.22 2.66
N ALA A 117 -8.70 -0.47 3.03
CA ALA A 117 -8.79 0.29 4.27
C ALA A 117 -8.94 -0.64 5.50
N ARG A 118 -8.16 -0.43 6.58
CA ARG A 118 -8.13 -1.33 7.76
C ARG A 118 -9.52 -1.54 8.36
N SER A 119 -9.81 -2.78 8.77
CA SER A 119 -11.10 -3.12 9.40
C SER A 119 -11.41 -2.35 10.70
N SER A 120 -10.38 -1.92 11.44
CA SER A 120 -10.54 -1.14 12.68
C SER A 120 -10.66 0.36 12.46
N ARG A 121 -10.17 0.86 11.31
CA ARG A 121 -10.23 2.28 10.92
C ARG A 121 -10.05 2.35 9.41
N PRO A 122 -11.01 2.92 8.67
CA PRO A 122 -10.90 3.01 7.22
C PRO A 122 -9.83 4.05 6.85
N GLU A 123 -8.57 3.62 6.81
CA GLU A 123 -7.44 4.44 6.33
C GLU A 123 -7.40 4.40 4.81
N GLN A 124 -7.34 5.58 4.16
CA GLN A 124 -7.19 5.69 2.72
C GLN A 124 -5.75 6.09 2.37
N PRO A 125 -4.93 5.19 1.78
CA PRO A 125 -3.57 5.55 1.39
C PRO A 125 -3.48 6.73 0.41
N GLN A 126 -4.55 6.98 -0.36
CA GLN A 126 -4.62 8.11 -1.32
C GLN A 126 -5.08 9.42 -0.64
N ASP A 127 -5.63 9.36 0.56
CA ASP A 127 -5.97 10.57 1.34
C ASP A 127 -4.69 11.19 1.92
N ASN A 128 -4.68 12.52 2.00
CA ASN A 128 -3.53 13.28 2.47
C ASN A 128 -3.19 12.95 3.94
N PHE A 129 -4.19 12.90 4.82
CA PHE A 129 -3.96 12.61 6.24
C PHE A 129 -3.49 11.17 6.42
N ASP A 130 -4.26 10.21 5.88
CA ASP A 130 -4.04 8.79 6.12
C ASP A 130 -2.77 8.28 5.40
N GLY A 131 -2.55 8.69 4.15
CA GLY A 131 -1.34 8.33 3.39
C GLY A 131 -0.05 8.80 4.09
N LEU A 132 -0.02 10.05 4.58
CA LEU A 132 1.12 10.55 5.35
C LEU A 132 1.27 9.85 6.70
N LEU A 133 0.16 9.50 7.36
CA LEU A 133 0.22 8.81 8.66
C LEU A 133 0.79 7.39 8.51
N ILE A 134 0.35 6.65 7.49
CA ILE A 134 0.90 5.33 7.15
C ILE A 134 2.40 5.46 6.88
N LEU A 135 2.78 6.41 6.01
CA LEU A 135 4.17 6.67 5.65
C LEU A 135 5.02 7.01 6.88
N HIS A 136 4.56 7.92 7.73
CA HIS A 136 5.22 8.31 8.97
C HIS A 136 5.44 7.09 9.88
N ASN A 137 4.39 6.34 10.16
CA ASN A 137 4.44 5.25 11.14
C ASN A 137 5.36 4.11 10.67
N GLN A 138 5.29 3.75 9.40
CA GLN A 138 6.19 2.76 8.82
C GLN A 138 7.65 3.26 8.82
N LEU A 139 7.88 4.51 8.42
CA LEU A 139 9.22 5.08 8.38
C LEU A 139 9.89 5.11 9.76
N ILE A 140 9.18 5.58 10.79
CA ILE A 140 9.68 5.58 12.18
C ILE A 140 10.00 4.15 12.64
N THR A 141 9.08 3.22 12.40
CA THR A 141 9.23 1.82 12.83
C THR A 141 10.47 1.18 12.18
N ASN A 142 10.64 1.37 10.88
CA ASN A 142 11.74 0.80 10.12
C ASN A 142 13.08 1.46 10.46
N ALA A 143 13.09 2.78 10.67
CA ALA A 143 14.29 3.49 11.13
C ALA A 143 14.75 3.02 12.51
N VAL A 144 13.83 2.89 13.48
CA VAL A 144 14.14 2.42 14.84
C VAL A 144 14.67 0.99 14.83
N ARG A 145 14.11 0.10 14.00
CA ARG A 145 14.59 -1.28 13.84
C ARG A 145 16.05 -1.35 13.40
N LEU A 146 16.51 -0.35 12.65
CA LEU A 146 17.89 -0.22 12.18
C LEU A 146 18.77 0.66 13.09
N GLY A 147 18.27 1.07 14.27
CA GLY A 147 19.02 1.87 15.24
C GLY A 147 19.01 3.38 15.00
N TYR A 148 18.28 3.86 13.99
CA TYR A 148 18.15 5.29 13.71
C TYR A 148 17.02 5.95 14.51
N LYS A 149 17.14 7.26 14.74
CA LYS A 149 16.14 8.07 15.46
C LYS A 149 15.68 9.24 14.60
N LEU A 150 14.61 9.00 13.85
CA LEU A 150 13.90 10.04 13.10
C LEU A 150 12.75 10.57 13.94
N SER A 151 12.39 11.85 13.78
CA SER A 151 11.32 12.42 14.60
C SER A 151 10.67 13.63 13.96
N PHE A 152 9.36 13.68 14.12
CA PHE A 152 8.44 14.50 13.36
C PHE A 152 7.54 15.38 14.26
N PRO A 153 8.13 16.25 15.08
CA PRO A 153 7.38 17.03 16.07
C PRO A 153 6.37 18.02 15.46
N LEU A 154 6.65 18.64 14.31
CA LEU A 154 5.73 19.58 13.66
C LEU A 154 4.58 18.83 13.01
N TYR A 155 4.88 17.78 12.24
CA TYR A 155 3.88 16.94 11.59
C TYR A 155 2.97 16.25 12.62
N GLN A 156 3.54 15.64 13.66
CA GLN A 156 2.75 15.01 14.72
C GLN A 156 1.86 16.03 15.44
N PHE A 157 2.38 17.23 15.73
CA PHE A 157 1.58 18.29 16.33
C PHE A 157 0.43 18.72 15.40
N ALA A 158 0.70 18.92 14.11
CA ALA A 158 -0.30 19.27 13.10
C ALA A 158 -1.40 18.21 12.99
N CYS A 159 -1.05 16.93 12.97
CA CYS A 159 -2.01 15.83 12.96
C CYS A 159 -2.88 15.82 14.23
N ILE A 160 -2.26 15.90 15.42
CA ILE A 160 -3.00 15.90 16.69
C ILE A 160 -3.92 17.14 16.77
N TRP A 161 -3.44 18.29 16.31
CA TRP A 161 -4.22 19.52 16.24
C TRP A 161 -5.42 19.38 15.31
N HIS A 162 -5.22 18.88 14.09
CA HIS A 162 -6.29 18.59 13.14
C HIS A 162 -7.34 17.64 13.74
N LEU A 163 -6.92 16.50 14.30
CA LEU A 163 -7.83 15.52 14.91
C LEU A 163 -8.63 16.10 16.06
N LYS A 164 -8.03 16.98 16.86
CA LYS A 164 -8.74 17.64 17.94
C LYS A 164 -9.77 18.65 17.44
N GLN A 165 -9.40 19.50 16.48
CA GLN A 165 -10.31 20.52 15.97
C GLN A 165 -11.49 19.92 15.21
N THR A 166 -11.27 18.78 14.55
CA THR A 166 -12.32 18.01 13.85
C THR A 166 -13.12 17.08 14.76
N GLY A 167 -12.88 17.11 16.07
CA GLY A 167 -13.58 16.27 17.06
C GLY A 167 -13.22 14.78 17.02
N LYS A 168 -12.30 14.35 16.15
CA LYS A 168 -11.84 12.96 16.02
C LYS A 168 -10.96 12.48 17.17
N LEU A 169 -10.55 13.38 18.07
CA LEU A 169 -9.77 13.05 19.26
C LEU A 169 -10.52 13.40 20.54
N THR A 170 -11.02 12.37 21.25
CA THR A 170 -11.81 12.55 22.47
C THR A 170 -11.01 12.33 23.75
N ASN A 171 -10.09 11.36 23.79
CA ASN A 171 -9.28 11.03 24.96
C ASN A 171 -7.78 10.87 24.65
N GLU A 172 -6.92 10.97 25.68
CA GLU A 172 -5.45 10.85 25.54
C GLU A 172 -5.01 9.46 25.06
N THR A 173 -5.74 8.41 25.46
CA THR A 173 -5.51 7.02 25.04
C THR A 173 -5.81 6.78 23.57
N ASP A 174 -6.47 7.72 22.88
CA ASP A 174 -6.70 7.60 21.44
C ASP A 174 -5.43 7.91 20.66
N ILE A 175 -4.54 8.79 21.14
CA ILE A 175 -3.36 9.22 20.37
C ILE A 175 -2.40 8.06 20.08
N THR A 176 -2.26 7.12 21.02
CA THR A 176 -1.44 5.91 20.82
C THR A 176 -2.01 4.97 19.76
N LYS A 177 -3.31 5.09 19.40
CA LYS A 177 -3.89 4.39 18.24
C LYS A 177 -3.39 4.96 16.91
N TRP A 178 -3.09 6.27 16.86
CA TRP A 178 -2.63 6.97 15.66
C TRP A 178 -1.10 6.93 15.54
N PHE A 179 -0.38 6.97 16.67
CA PHE A 179 1.08 6.98 16.74
C PHE A 179 1.59 5.87 17.69
N PRO A 180 1.72 4.62 17.21
CA PRO A 180 2.03 3.47 18.05
C PRO A 180 3.51 3.37 18.52
N SER A 181 4.41 4.24 18.04
CA SER A 181 5.86 4.15 18.32
C SER A 181 6.27 4.85 19.62
N GLN A 182 7.32 4.34 20.29
CA GLN A 182 7.80 4.77 21.60
C GLN A 182 8.46 6.17 21.64
N GLU A 183 8.51 6.91 20.53
CA GLU A 183 8.90 8.34 20.54
C GLU A 183 7.77 9.27 21.03
N LEU A 184 6.88 8.75 21.87
CA LEU A 184 5.78 9.44 22.56
C LEU A 184 6.24 10.52 23.57
N PHE A 185 7.54 10.77 23.73
CA PHE A 185 8.06 11.77 24.68
C PHE A 185 7.48 13.17 24.39
N VAL A 186 7.20 13.48 23.11
CA VAL A 186 6.61 14.77 22.68
C VAL A 186 5.10 14.80 22.90
N VAL A 187 4.42 13.66 22.77
CA VAL A 187 2.96 13.54 22.83
C VAL A 187 2.43 13.90 24.21
N GLY A 188 3.04 13.46 25.30
CA GLY A 188 2.61 13.86 26.66
C GLY A 188 2.64 15.39 26.89
N GLY A 189 3.68 16.06 26.38
CA GLY A 189 3.81 17.52 26.45
C GLY A 189 2.88 18.27 25.49
N ILE A 190 2.69 17.75 24.28
CA ILE A 190 1.73 18.28 23.29
C ILE A 190 0.30 18.16 23.81
N ILE A 191 -0.08 17.00 24.35
CA ILE A 191 -1.40 16.74 24.94
C ILE A 191 -1.70 17.73 26.05
N ASN A 192 -0.79 17.89 27.01
CA ASN A 192 -1.00 18.80 28.14
C ASN A 192 -1.15 20.24 27.65
N THR A 193 -0.30 20.65 26.70
CA THR A 193 -0.38 21.96 26.05
C THR A 193 -1.74 22.16 25.36
N ILE A 194 -2.20 21.16 24.62
CA ILE A 194 -3.47 21.16 23.90
C ILE A 194 -4.67 21.18 24.86
N LYS A 195 -4.63 20.47 26.00
CA LYS A 195 -5.66 20.49 27.04
C LYS A 195 -5.81 21.89 27.64
N THR A 196 -4.70 22.53 27.99
CA THR A 196 -4.70 23.88 28.57
C THR A 196 -5.26 24.91 27.59
N ILE A 197 -4.88 24.84 26.31
CA ILE A 197 -5.43 25.71 25.25
C ILE A 197 -6.96 25.56 25.14
N ALA A 198 -7.47 24.33 25.15
CA ALA A 198 -8.91 24.10 25.02
C ALA A 198 -9.71 24.50 26.26
N GLN A 199 -9.14 24.36 27.45
CA GLN A 199 -9.79 24.80 28.69
C GLN A 199 -9.94 26.32 28.71
N GLU A 200 -8.89 27.06 28.34
CA GLU A 200 -8.96 28.51 28.30
C GLU A 200 -9.87 29.05 27.20
N ASN A 201 -9.94 28.37 26.04
CA ASN A 201 -10.90 28.71 25.00
C ASN A 201 -12.35 28.50 25.45
N LYS A 202 -12.64 27.47 26.26
CA LYS A 202 -13.96 27.28 26.87
C LYS A 202 -14.30 28.41 27.86
N ASP A 203 -13.32 28.82 28.66
CA ASP A 203 -13.50 29.90 29.64
C ASP A 203 -13.73 31.26 28.94
N LEU A 204 -13.00 31.54 27.84
CA LEU A 204 -13.20 32.75 27.02
C LEU A 204 -14.53 32.75 26.26
N ALA A 205 -14.93 31.62 25.67
CA ALA A 205 -16.21 31.48 24.97
C ALA A 205 -17.40 31.67 25.94
N ALA A 206 -17.27 31.19 27.18
CA ALA A 206 -18.25 31.39 28.24
C ALA A 206 -18.38 32.87 28.67
N ILE A 207 -17.27 33.61 28.70
CA ILE A 207 -17.26 35.05 29.05
C ILE A 207 -17.85 35.92 27.93
N LEU A 208 -17.61 35.57 26.67
CA LEU A 208 -18.03 36.37 25.50
C LEU A 208 -19.39 35.97 24.92
N GLY A 209 -20.02 34.90 25.40
CA GLY A 209 -21.35 34.46 24.96
C GLY A 209 -21.39 34.01 23.49
N LEU A 210 -20.27 33.59 22.92
CA LEU A 210 -20.17 33.15 21.53
C LEU A 210 -20.45 31.64 21.42
N PRO A 211 -21.33 31.19 20.49
CA PRO A 211 -21.47 29.76 20.20
C PRO A 211 -20.15 29.23 19.66
N GLY A 212 -19.71 28.08 20.18
CA GLY A 212 -18.39 27.52 19.91
C GLY A 212 -18.11 27.38 18.41
N THR A 213 -16.96 27.94 17.97
CA THR A 213 -16.12 27.58 16.79
C THR A 213 -15.31 28.75 16.22
N LEU A 214 -15.48 29.99 16.69
CA LEU A 214 -14.73 31.16 16.16
C LEU A 214 -13.92 31.90 17.24
N ALA A 215 -13.16 31.17 18.06
CA ALA A 215 -12.13 31.78 18.90
C ALA A 215 -10.78 31.67 18.17
N THR A 216 -10.42 32.71 17.43
CA THR A 216 -9.04 32.91 16.95
C THR A 216 -8.10 32.86 18.16
N LEU A 217 -7.18 31.89 18.16
CA LEU A 217 -6.23 31.69 19.24
C LEU A 217 -5.38 32.95 19.41
N THR A 218 -5.51 33.61 20.56
CA THR A 218 -4.78 34.85 20.86
C THR A 218 -3.39 34.57 21.42
N ALA A 219 -2.55 35.61 21.57
CA ALA A 219 -1.19 35.52 22.11
C ALA A 219 -1.06 34.85 23.52
N SER A 220 -2.17 34.62 24.24
CA SER A 220 -2.18 33.94 25.54
C SER A 220 -1.97 32.43 25.43
N THR A 221 -2.64 31.73 24.51
CA THR A 221 -2.46 30.27 24.26
C THR A 221 -1.04 29.96 23.83
N LEU A 222 -0.42 30.92 23.13
CA LEU A 222 0.98 30.90 22.75
C LEU A 222 1.92 30.99 23.96
N ASN A 223 1.64 31.84 24.94
CA ASN A 223 2.41 31.89 26.19
C ASN A 223 2.24 30.62 27.03
N LEU A 224 1.15 29.88 26.86
CA LEU A 224 0.95 28.60 27.54
C LEU A 224 1.65 27.44 26.87
N ILE A 225 1.70 27.40 25.54
CA ILE A 225 2.63 26.53 24.81
C ILE A 225 4.05 26.78 25.35
N ALA A 226 4.51 28.03 25.38
CA ALA A 226 5.83 28.38 25.91
C ALA A 226 6.05 27.97 27.39
N LYS A 227 5.01 28.05 28.22
CA LYS A 227 5.05 27.73 29.66
C LYS A 227 4.92 26.23 29.95
N HIS A 228 4.19 25.47 29.12
CA HIS A 228 3.90 24.04 29.29
C HIS A 228 4.84 23.12 28.50
N LEU A 229 5.63 23.65 27.58
CA LEU A 229 6.74 22.92 26.96
C LEU A 229 7.83 22.49 27.97
N GLY A 230 7.67 22.72 29.28
CA GLY A 230 8.57 22.25 30.33
C GLY A 230 10.02 22.71 30.16
N LYS A 231 10.93 22.31 31.05
CA LYS A 231 12.38 22.52 30.83
C LYS A 231 12.97 21.45 29.91
N ASP A 232 12.47 20.22 30.01
CA ASP A 232 13.00 19.08 29.26
C ASP A 232 12.49 19.03 27.82
N LEU A 233 11.23 19.39 27.56
CA LEU A 233 10.69 19.48 26.20
C LEU A 233 11.17 20.78 25.49
N ASN A 234 11.36 21.91 26.18
CA ASN A 234 12.08 23.07 25.60
C ASN A 234 13.54 22.75 25.28
N ARG A 235 14.25 21.99 26.12
CA ARG A 235 15.62 21.54 25.82
C ARG A 235 15.63 20.60 24.61
N TYR A 236 14.66 19.69 24.54
CA TYR A 236 14.43 18.80 23.41
C TYR A 236 14.19 19.61 22.12
N LEU A 237 13.22 20.53 22.10
CA LEU A 237 12.86 21.36 20.94
C LEU A 237 13.97 22.35 20.53
N ASN A 238 14.67 22.97 21.48
CA ASN A 238 15.83 23.82 21.18
C ASN A 238 16.97 23.02 20.55
N GLY A 239 17.21 21.78 21.00
CA GLY A 239 18.12 20.85 20.35
C GLY A 239 17.67 20.43 18.93
N ARG A 240 16.43 20.78 18.55
CA ARG A 240 15.87 20.56 17.21
C ARG A 240 15.79 21.84 16.35
N GLY A 241 16.22 22.98 16.88
CA GLY A 241 16.06 24.27 16.21
C GLY A 241 14.62 24.78 16.13
N LEU A 242 13.68 24.13 16.83
CA LEU A 242 12.26 24.47 16.78
C LEU A 242 11.96 25.63 17.74
N GLN A 243 11.22 26.59 17.23
CA GLN A 243 10.80 27.79 17.94
C GLN A 243 9.29 27.77 18.16
N LYS A 244 8.86 28.57 19.14
CA LYS A 244 7.44 28.78 19.43
C LYS A 244 6.65 29.12 18.17
N LYS A 245 7.17 30.03 17.32
CA LYS A 245 6.56 30.49 16.05
C LYS A 245 6.18 29.34 15.11
N ASP A 246 6.92 28.24 15.13
CA ASP A 246 6.71 27.10 14.22
C ASP A 246 5.44 26.30 14.57
N PHE A 247 5.04 26.33 15.85
CA PHE A 247 3.76 25.78 16.30
C PHE A 247 2.61 26.79 16.17
N GLN A 248 2.90 28.10 16.26
CA GLN A 248 1.88 29.15 16.09
C GLN A 248 1.31 29.10 14.68
N ARG A 249 2.19 29.01 13.67
CA ARG A 249 1.76 28.88 12.28
C ARG A 249 0.84 27.68 12.06
N ILE A 250 0.99 26.57 12.80
CA ILE A 250 0.11 25.40 12.67
C ILE A 250 -1.27 25.71 13.25
N THR A 251 -1.32 26.37 14.41
CA THR A 251 -2.57 26.71 15.08
C THR A 251 -3.36 27.83 14.41
N GLU A 252 -2.71 28.60 13.53
CA GLU A 252 -3.32 29.70 12.76
C GLU A 252 -3.99 29.22 11.46
N LEU A 253 -3.68 28.01 10.98
CA LEU A 253 -4.28 27.43 9.77
C LEU A 253 -5.68 26.92 10.06
N ASP A 254 -6.58 27.12 9.09
CA ASP A 254 -7.89 26.47 9.09
C ASP A 254 -7.75 24.93 9.08
N PRO A 255 -8.32 24.20 10.06
CA PRO A 255 -8.09 22.76 10.21
C PRO A 255 -8.55 21.90 9.02
N ASP A 256 -9.65 22.29 8.37
CA ASP A 256 -10.31 21.47 7.34
C ASP A 256 -9.80 21.77 5.93
N THR A 257 -9.27 22.97 5.69
CA THR A 257 -8.87 23.42 4.36
C THR A 257 -7.38 23.72 4.23
N GLU A 258 -6.79 24.44 5.17
CA GLU A 258 -5.40 24.90 5.06
C GLU A 258 -4.42 23.94 5.72
N LEU A 259 -4.74 23.48 6.93
CA LEU A 259 -3.87 22.60 7.72
C LEU A 259 -3.67 21.26 7.02
N ILE A 260 -4.75 20.67 6.50
CA ILE A 260 -4.68 19.40 5.78
C ILE A 260 -3.74 19.52 4.57
N VAL A 261 -3.86 20.59 3.79
CA VAL A 261 -3.01 20.87 2.63
C VAL A 261 -1.56 21.14 3.03
N ALA A 262 -1.32 21.65 4.24
CA ALA A 262 0.02 21.93 4.76
C ALA A 262 0.72 20.70 5.38
N LEU A 263 0.03 19.59 5.66
CA LEU A 263 0.63 18.38 6.26
C LEU A 263 1.85 17.84 5.50
N PRO A 264 1.85 17.72 4.15
CA PRO A 264 3.03 17.31 3.39
C PRO A 264 4.27 18.17 3.68
N ASN A 265 4.08 19.47 3.87
CA ASN A 265 5.17 20.41 4.14
C ASN A 265 5.74 20.19 5.55
N PHE A 266 4.89 20.06 6.56
CA PHE A 266 5.37 19.78 7.92
C PHE A 266 6.10 18.44 8.01
N PHE A 267 5.60 17.42 7.29
CA PHE A 267 6.30 16.13 7.20
C PHE A 267 7.70 16.29 6.59
N ALA A 268 7.80 16.97 5.45
CA ALA A 268 9.08 17.15 4.75
C ALA A 268 10.06 18.03 5.53
N GLU A 269 9.58 19.09 6.19
CA GLU A 269 10.40 19.94 7.05
C GLU A 269 11.02 19.17 8.22
N ASP A 270 10.21 18.36 8.91
CA ASP A 270 10.71 17.52 10.00
C ASP A 270 11.72 16.49 9.50
N LEU A 271 11.45 15.84 8.36
CA LEU A 271 12.38 14.88 7.78
C LEU A 271 13.70 15.55 7.38
N LYS A 272 13.66 16.73 6.77
CA LYS A 272 14.85 17.53 6.42
C LYS A 272 15.72 17.81 7.66
N VAL A 273 15.09 18.24 8.75
CA VAL A 273 15.80 18.49 10.02
C VAL A 273 16.33 17.19 10.63
N ALA A 274 15.59 16.08 10.52
CA ALA A 274 16.01 14.79 11.05
C ALA A 274 17.24 14.24 10.29
N MET A 275 17.26 14.37 8.96
CA MET A 275 18.34 13.88 8.09
C MET A 275 19.65 14.69 8.20
N GLN A 276 19.61 15.87 8.82
CA GLN A 276 20.80 16.72 9.03
C GLN A 276 21.51 16.46 10.35
N ARG A 277 21.00 15.54 11.19
CA ARG A 277 21.56 15.31 12.53
C ARG A 277 22.69 14.30 12.52
N GLU A 278 23.52 14.42 13.54
CA GLU A 278 24.46 13.37 13.90
C GLU A 278 23.70 12.07 14.22
N GLY A 279 24.13 10.96 13.60
CA GLY A 279 23.46 9.66 13.71
C GLY A 279 22.21 9.51 12.83
N ALA A 280 21.93 10.45 11.93
CA ALA A 280 20.95 10.24 10.87
C ALA A 280 21.46 9.21 9.84
N PRO A 281 20.56 8.48 9.17
CA PRO A 281 20.97 7.57 8.09
C PRO A 281 21.52 8.36 6.90
N GLU A 282 22.53 7.82 6.22
CA GLU A 282 23.12 8.46 5.02
C GLU A 282 22.14 8.52 3.85
N LYS A 283 21.30 7.50 3.74
CA LYS A 283 20.25 7.36 2.73
C LYS A 283 18.94 6.92 3.38
N LEU A 284 17.83 7.18 2.73
CA LEU A 284 16.49 6.72 3.12
C LEU A 284 15.67 6.50 1.86
N VAL A 285 14.93 5.41 1.78
CA VAL A 285 14.13 5.05 0.59
C VAL A 285 12.64 5.18 0.86
N LEU A 286 11.93 5.87 -0.03
CA LEU A 286 10.47 5.92 -0.04
C LEU A 286 9.96 5.25 -1.31
N PHE A 287 9.25 4.14 -1.14
CA PHE A 287 8.55 3.45 -2.22
C PHE A 287 7.07 3.85 -2.24
N PHE A 288 6.56 4.16 -3.43
CA PHE A 288 5.14 4.40 -3.68
C PHE A 288 4.64 3.47 -4.79
N ASP A 289 3.60 2.68 -4.52
CA ASP A 289 3.06 1.70 -5.47
C ASP A 289 1.64 2.04 -5.90
N THR A 290 1.27 1.54 -7.07
CA THR A 290 -0.07 1.66 -7.64
C THR A 290 -0.57 3.11 -7.77
N HIS A 291 0.26 4.01 -8.29
CA HIS A 291 -0.08 5.45 -8.44
C HIS A 291 -1.43 5.69 -9.15
N GLU A 292 -1.83 4.84 -10.09
CA GLU A 292 -3.14 4.93 -10.75
C GLU A 292 -4.35 4.84 -9.80
N ALA A 293 -4.18 4.32 -8.58
CA ALA A 293 -5.25 4.16 -7.60
C ALA A 293 -5.87 5.50 -7.16
N PHE A 294 -5.17 6.63 -7.31
CA PHE A 294 -5.72 7.96 -7.09
C PHE A 294 -6.95 8.28 -7.94
N TRP A 295 -7.10 7.64 -9.11
CA TRP A 295 -8.21 7.92 -10.03
C TRP A 295 -9.27 6.83 -10.07
N GLY A 296 -8.98 5.61 -9.60
CA GLY A 296 -9.90 4.47 -9.67
C GLY A 296 -10.46 4.27 -11.09
N GLU A 297 -11.77 4.05 -11.19
CA GLU A 297 -12.48 3.97 -12.49
C GLU A 297 -12.83 5.36 -13.08
N GLY A 298 -12.56 6.44 -12.34
CA GLY A 298 -13.00 7.81 -12.62
C GLY A 298 -12.02 8.67 -13.44
N ARG A 299 -11.18 8.08 -14.30
CA ARG A 299 -10.09 8.77 -15.01
C ARG A 299 -10.53 9.88 -15.98
N ASN A 300 -11.81 9.90 -16.38
CA ASN A 300 -12.37 10.85 -17.35
C ASN A 300 -12.92 12.15 -16.73
N GLN A 301 -12.52 12.49 -15.50
CA GLN A 301 -12.87 13.77 -14.89
C GLN A 301 -11.96 14.88 -15.46
N GLY A 302 -12.52 16.05 -15.82
CA GLY A 302 -11.79 17.13 -16.48
C GLY A 302 -10.47 17.54 -15.80
N SER A 303 -9.55 18.13 -16.56
CA SER A 303 -8.12 18.34 -16.21
C SER A 303 -7.87 18.94 -14.82
N ALA A 304 -8.69 19.89 -14.36
CA ALA A 304 -8.51 20.50 -13.04
C ALA A 304 -8.79 19.54 -11.87
N ARG A 305 -9.76 18.62 -12.01
CA ARG A 305 -10.04 17.59 -10.99
C ARG A 305 -9.05 16.45 -11.03
N PHE A 306 -8.49 16.18 -12.22
CA PHE A 306 -7.48 15.14 -12.41
C PHE A 306 -6.26 15.36 -11.52
N PHE A 307 -5.67 16.56 -11.53
CA PHE A 307 -4.47 16.88 -10.74
C PHE A 307 -4.72 17.08 -9.25
N LYS A 308 -5.97 17.31 -8.84
CA LYS A 308 -6.29 17.48 -7.41
C LYS A 308 -6.13 16.17 -6.63
N GLN A 309 -6.35 15.02 -7.28
CA GLN A 309 -6.34 13.71 -6.63
C GLN A 309 -4.98 13.40 -5.99
N ASP A 310 -3.89 13.61 -6.72
CA ASP A 310 -2.52 13.31 -6.28
C ASP A 310 -1.72 14.55 -5.83
N GLU A 311 -2.41 15.68 -5.58
CA GLU A 311 -1.77 16.96 -5.29
C GLU A 311 -0.90 16.91 -4.03
N TRP A 312 -1.41 16.33 -2.95
CA TRP A 312 -0.66 16.24 -1.69
C TRP A 312 0.65 15.45 -1.87
N LEU A 313 0.60 14.38 -2.67
CA LEU A 313 1.76 13.55 -2.99
C LEU A 313 2.78 14.37 -3.77
N ARG A 314 2.34 15.10 -4.80
CA ARG A 314 3.26 15.96 -5.58
C ARG A 314 3.87 17.06 -4.72
N CYS A 315 3.11 17.65 -3.80
CA CYS A 315 3.65 18.63 -2.85
C CYS A 315 4.70 18.01 -1.93
N LEU A 316 4.43 16.83 -1.34
CA LEU A 316 5.41 16.08 -0.57
C LEU A 316 6.68 15.83 -1.38
N LEU A 317 6.55 15.21 -2.55
CA LEU A 317 7.66 14.82 -3.42
C LEU A 317 8.51 16.03 -3.84
N SER A 318 7.89 17.17 -4.14
CA SER A 318 8.61 18.39 -4.52
C SER A 318 9.57 18.88 -3.43
N GLN A 319 9.20 18.73 -2.16
CA GLN A 319 10.03 19.09 -1.02
C GLN A 319 11.11 18.03 -0.77
N LEU A 320 10.75 16.75 -0.87
CA LEU A 320 11.68 15.65 -0.64
C LEU A 320 12.76 15.57 -1.72
N LEU A 321 12.47 15.97 -2.95
CA LEU A 321 13.44 16.07 -4.02
C LEU A 321 14.56 17.08 -3.74
N GLU A 322 14.42 17.98 -2.76
CA GLU A 322 15.53 18.86 -2.34
C GLU A 322 16.58 18.13 -1.49
N LEU A 323 16.28 16.92 -1.01
CA LEU A 323 17.10 16.17 -0.07
C LEU A 323 17.89 15.06 -0.78
N PRO A 324 19.21 15.20 -0.96
CA PRO A 324 20.01 14.21 -1.69
C PRO A 324 20.12 12.85 -0.97
N GLN A 325 19.79 12.81 0.32
CA GLN A 325 19.73 11.57 1.11
C GLN A 325 18.47 10.73 0.81
N ILE A 326 17.42 11.32 0.23
CA ILE A 326 16.14 10.62 0.02
C ILE A 326 16.09 10.04 -1.38
N VAL A 327 15.98 8.72 -1.50
CA VAL A 327 15.76 8.02 -2.76
C VAL A 327 14.27 7.72 -2.90
N ILE A 328 13.66 8.28 -3.95
CA ILE A 328 12.23 8.13 -4.22
C ILE A 328 12.04 7.16 -5.37
N VAL A 329 11.30 6.09 -5.11
CA VAL A 329 10.98 5.07 -6.11
C VAL A 329 9.47 4.95 -6.21
N MET A 330 8.95 4.97 -7.43
CA MET A 330 7.51 4.92 -7.65
C MET A 330 7.16 3.90 -8.72
N ALA A 331 5.99 3.28 -8.59
CA ALA A 331 5.42 2.44 -9.63
C ALA A 331 3.99 2.87 -9.97
N GLY A 332 3.68 2.80 -11.26
CA GLY A 332 2.33 3.07 -11.75
C GLY A 332 2.11 2.49 -13.15
N ARG A 333 0.87 2.51 -13.61
CA ARG A 333 0.54 1.99 -14.95
C ARG A 333 1.09 2.87 -16.08
N GLU A 334 1.00 4.19 -15.90
CA GLU A 334 1.36 5.18 -16.91
C GLU A 334 2.30 6.23 -16.35
N ILE A 335 3.09 6.86 -17.22
CA ILE A 335 3.96 7.97 -16.85
C ILE A 335 3.07 9.15 -16.40
N PRO A 336 3.32 9.73 -15.21
CA PRO A 336 2.49 10.80 -14.70
C PRO A 336 2.70 12.10 -15.48
N GLN A 337 1.61 12.84 -15.71
CA GLN A 337 1.63 14.11 -16.44
C GLN A 337 1.85 15.33 -15.51
N TRP A 338 2.67 15.18 -14.46
CA TRP A 338 2.80 16.17 -13.39
C TRP A 338 3.33 17.54 -13.84
N HIS A 339 4.07 17.59 -14.94
CA HIS A 339 4.52 18.85 -15.55
C HIS A 339 3.36 19.75 -16.01
N ARG A 340 2.14 19.19 -16.16
CA ARG A 340 0.92 19.92 -16.57
C ARG A 340 0.10 20.43 -15.38
N ALA A 341 0.44 20.05 -14.15
CA ALA A 341 -0.27 20.52 -12.97
C ALA A 341 -0.02 22.01 -12.74
N SER A 342 -1.03 22.74 -12.26
CA SER A 342 -0.92 24.19 -11.99
C SER A 342 -0.27 24.52 -10.64
N TYR A 343 -0.31 23.59 -9.70
CA TYR A 343 0.24 23.71 -8.34
C TYR A 343 1.11 22.49 -8.04
N CYS A 344 2.19 22.60 -7.27
CA CYS A 344 3.15 21.52 -6.98
C CYS A 344 3.54 20.69 -8.23
N SER A 345 3.84 21.35 -9.35
CA SER A 345 4.22 20.66 -10.58
C SER A 345 5.61 20.06 -10.44
N ILE A 346 5.79 18.86 -10.98
CA ILE A 346 7.09 18.18 -11.06
C ILE A 346 7.47 18.13 -12.54
N THR A 347 8.61 18.72 -12.87
CA THR A 347 9.10 18.81 -14.24
C THR A 347 9.55 17.44 -14.74
N ALA A 348 9.48 17.22 -16.06
CA ALA A 348 9.74 15.91 -16.64
C ALA A 348 11.19 15.43 -16.44
N ASP A 349 12.15 16.35 -16.31
CA ASP A 349 13.57 16.04 -16.03
C ASP A 349 13.81 15.46 -14.63
N LYS A 350 12.85 15.65 -13.71
CA LYS A 350 12.85 15.08 -12.36
C LYS A 350 12.32 13.65 -12.31
N LEU A 351 11.79 13.13 -13.42
CA LEU A 351 11.30 11.77 -13.53
C LEU A 351 12.26 10.94 -14.39
N GLU A 352 12.95 9.99 -13.78
CA GLU A 352 13.64 8.94 -14.52
C GLU A 352 12.67 7.77 -14.74
N CYS A 353 12.04 7.75 -15.91
CA CYS A 353 11.05 6.72 -16.23
C CYS A 353 11.72 5.48 -16.80
N ARG A 354 11.42 4.31 -16.23
CA ARG A 354 11.89 3.00 -16.69
C ARG A 354 10.70 2.07 -16.89
N GLN A 355 10.61 1.47 -18.07
CA GLN A 355 9.52 0.56 -18.37
C GLN A 355 9.78 -0.83 -17.79
N VAL A 356 8.78 -1.41 -17.16
CA VAL A 356 8.74 -2.82 -16.74
C VAL A 356 8.05 -3.62 -17.82
N PHE A 357 8.85 -4.23 -18.70
CA PHE A 357 8.38 -5.01 -19.85
C PHE A 357 7.83 -6.37 -19.44
N ASN A 358 7.29 -7.14 -20.37
CA ASN A 358 7.10 -8.58 -20.15
C ASN A 358 8.46 -9.30 -20.09
N PHE A 359 8.45 -10.59 -19.76
CA PHE A 359 9.65 -11.41 -19.83
C PHE A 359 10.05 -11.67 -21.27
N GLN A 360 11.35 -11.72 -21.53
CA GLN A 360 11.85 -12.40 -22.72
C GLN A 360 11.67 -13.91 -22.54
N VAL A 361 11.71 -14.65 -23.65
CA VAL A 361 11.59 -16.12 -23.62
C VAL A 361 12.66 -16.76 -22.71
N THR A 362 13.89 -16.24 -22.71
CA THR A 362 14.98 -16.72 -21.85
C THR A 362 14.67 -16.53 -20.36
N ASP A 363 14.10 -15.38 -20.00
CA ASP A 363 13.74 -15.07 -18.62
C ASP A 363 12.55 -15.90 -18.15
N ALA A 364 11.58 -16.12 -19.04
CA ALA A 364 10.45 -17.01 -18.79
C ALA A 364 10.91 -18.46 -18.55
N LEU A 365 11.90 -18.94 -19.30
CA LEU A 365 12.50 -20.25 -19.08
C LEU A 365 13.22 -20.35 -17.73
N ASP A 366 14.03 -19.35 -17.37
CA ASP A 366 14.69 -19.29 -16.07
C ASP A 366 13.65 -19.29 -14.92
N TYR A 367 12.58 -18.49 -15.05
CA TYR A 367 11.46 -18.50 -14.11
C TYR A 367 10.86 -19.90 -13.98
N LEU A 368 10.52 -20.56 -15.11
CA LEU A 368 9.91 -21.90 -15.11
C LEU A 368 10.82 -22.96 -14.46
N GLN A 369 12.13 -22.88 -14.69
CA GLN A 369 13.10 -23.76 -14.04
C GLN A 369 13.16 -23.52 -12.52
N ARG A 370 13.21 -22.26 -12.08
CA ARG A 370 13.21 -21.90 -10.64
C ARG A 370 11.95 -22.38 -9.92
N VAL A 371 10.82 -22.46 -10.61
CA VAL A 371 9.57 -22.98 -10.04
C VAL A 371 9.44 -24.50 -10.16
N GLY A 372 10.45 -25.19 -10.68
CA GLY A 372 10.55 -26.65 -10.75
C GLY A 372 9.82 -27.28 -11.94
N ILE A 373 9.57 -26.53 -13.01
CA ILE A 373 8.99 -27.05 -14.26
C ILE A 373 10.15 -27.25 -15.26
N GLU A 374 10.58 -28.50 -15.42
CA GLU A 374 11.77 -28.85 -16.23
C GLU A 374 11.42 -29.43 -17.61
N ASP A 375 10.19 -29.94 -17.80
CA ASP A 375 9.75 -30.52 -19.08
C ASP A 375 9.71 -29.44 -20.17
N THR A 376 10.56 -29.60 -21.20
CA THR A 376 10.72 -28.63 -22.28
C THR A 376 9.46 -28.43 -23.11
N GLN A 377 8.65 -29.47 -23.35
CA GLN A 377 7.41 -29.34 -24.12
C GLN A 377 6.35 -28.55 -23.32
N VAL A 378 6.29 -28.81 -22.02
CA VAL A 378 5.42 -28.05 -21.10
C VAL A 378 5.88 -26.60 -21.04
N GLN A 379 7.18 -26.33 -20.86
CA GLN A 379 7.75 -24.98 -20.85
C GLN A 379 7.38 -24.19 -22.11
N GLN A 380 7.59 -24.78 -23.29
CA GLN A 380 7.26 -24.14 -24.57
C GLN A 380 5.77 -23.80 -24.69
N SER A 381 4.89 -24.68 -24.19
CA SER A 381 3.44 -24.47 -24.24
C SER A 381 2.97 -23.37 -23.29
N LEU A 382 3.55 -23.32 -22.08
CA LEU A 382 3.30 -22.27 -21.08
C LEU A 382 3.73 -20.90 -21.61
N ILE A 383 4.91 -20.84 -22.22
CA ILE A 383 5.46 -19.63 -22.86
C ILE A 383 4.54 -19.20 -24.01
N ALA A 384 4.24 -20.10 -24.95
CA ALA A 384 3.38 -19.79 -26.09
C ALA A 384 1.99 -19.27 -25.68
N TYR A 385 1.39 -19.87 -24.64
CA TYR A 385 0.11 -19.39 -24.10
C TYR A 385 0.22 -17.97 -23.54
N SER A 386 1.29 -17.70 -22.81
CA SER A 386 1.51 -16.45 -22.08
C SER A 386 2.07 -15.33 -22.95
N SER A 387 2.41 -15.61 -24.22
CA SER A 387 2.91 -14.63 -25.18
C SER A 387 1.81 -13.86 -25.92
N PHE A 388 2.12 -12.63 -26.37
CA PHE A 388 1.22 -11.79 -27.18
C PHE A 388 1.74 -11.46 -28.59
N ASP A 389 3.06 -11.38 -28.78
CA ASP A 389 3.73 -11.00 -30.04
C ASP A 389 4.94 -11.91 -30.37
N GLY A 390 4.94 -13.14 -29.82
CA GLY A 390 5.97 -14.15 -30.05
C GLY A 390 7.08 -14.15 -29.00
N ASP A 391 7.67 -12.99 -28.72
CA ASP A 391 8.86 -12.88 -27.86
C ASP A 391 8.59 -12.25 -26.47
N SER A 392 7.40 -11.68 -26.27
CA SER A 392 6.98 -11.02 -25.03
C SER A 392 6.07 -11.93 -24.20
N VAL A 393 6.59 -12.49 -23.11
CA VAL A 393 5.88 -13.45 -22.24
C VAL A 393 5.33 -12.74 -21.01
N HIS A 394 4.00 -12.72 -20.85
CA HIS A 394 3.36 -11.99 -19.76
C HIS A 394 3.55 -12.68 -18.40
N PRO A 395 4.18 -12.02 -17.40
CA PRO A 395 4.54 -12.65 -16.12
C PRO A 395 3.35 -13.23 -15.34
N LEU A 396 2.24 -12.49 -15.20
CA LEU A 396 1.06 -13.00 -14.49
C LEU A 396 0.46 -14.25 -15.14
N LEU A 397 0.30 -14.27 -16.47
CA LEU A 397 -0.22 -15.44 -17.18
C LEU A 397 0.72 -16.63 -17.03
N LEU A 398 2.03 -16.40 -17.14
CA LEU A 398 3.03 -17.45 -16.96
C LEU A 398 2.98 -18.04 -15.54
N GLY A 399 2.85 -17.19 -14.53
CA GLY A 399 2.70 -17.61 -13.13
C GLY A 399 1.45 -18.46 -12.89
N LEU A 400 0.30 -18.05 -13.43
CA LEU A 400 -0.95 -18.81 -13.35
C LEU A 400 -0.87 -20.15 -14.08
N CYS A 401 -0.23 -20.17 -15.26
CA CYS A 401 -0.01 -21.40 -16.00
C CYS A 401 0.92 -22.36 -15.23
N ALA A 402 1.95 -21.83 -14.56
CA ALA A 402 2.85 -22.62 -13.73
C ALA A 402 2.14 -23.21 -12.49
N ASP A 403 1.24 -22.46 -11.85
CA ASP A 403 0.39 -22.95 -10.76
C ASP A 403 -0.48 -24.13 -11.23
N LEU A 404 -1.14 -24.00 -12.38
CA LEU A 404 -1.95 -25.07 -12.98
C LEU A 404 -1.16 -26.38 -13.15
N VAL A 405 0.02 -26.31 -13.75
CA VAL A 405 0.88 -27.48 -13.98
C VAL A 405 1.30 -28.12 -12.66
N ARG A 406 1.57 -27.33 -11.62
CA ARG A 406 1.99 -27.83 -10.32
C ARG A 406 0.88 -28.52 -9.54
N MET A 407 -0.38 -28.21 -9.82
CA MET A 407 -1.54 -28.80 -9.15
C MET A 407 -2.05 -30.08 -9.82
N ALA A 408 -1.84 -30.23 -11.12
CA ALA A 408 -2.29 -31.39 -11.89
C ALA A 408 -1.84 -32.78 -11.35
N PRO A 409 -0.60 -32.96 -10.83
CA PRO A 409 -0.14 -34.25 -10.31
C PRO A 409 -0.97 -34.82 -9.14
N GLU A 410 -1.65 -33.96 -8.37
CA GLU A 410 -2.46 -34.39 -7.20
C GLU A 410 -3.75 -35.13 -7.61
N LYS A 411 -4.20 -34.96 -8.86
CA LYS A 411 -5.44 -35.58 -9.38
C LYS A 411 -5.24 -36.70 -10.40
N LYS A 412 -3.98 -37.14 -10.63
CA LYS A 412 -3.61 -38.19 -11.60
C LYS A 412 -3.98 -37.89 -13.07
N GLU A 413 -4.29 -36.64 -13.40
CA GLU A 413 -4.40 -36.16 -14.77
C GLU A 413 -3.15 -35.30 -15.06
N ALA A 414 -2.30 -35.74 -15.98
CA ALA A 414 -1.14 -34.96 -16.38
C ALA A 414 -1.62 -33.81 -17.27
N PHE A 415 -1.32 -32.56 -16.89
CA PHE A 415 -1.52 -31.41 -17.76
C PHE A 415 -0.58 -31.56 -18.96
N THR A 416 -1.10 -31.43 -20.18
CA THR A 416 -0.29 -31.60 -21.40
C THR A 416 -0.16 -30.30 -22.18
N ALA A 417 0.86 -30.24 -23.04
CA ALA A 417 1.06 -29.15 -24.00
C ALA A 417 -0.21 -28.82 -24.81
N ALA A 418 -1.01 -29.84 -25.15
CA ALA A 418 -2.22 -29.71 -25.96
C ALA A 418 -3.33 -28.87 -25.30
N ASP A 419 -3.37 -28.82 -23.96
CA ASP A 419 -4.36 -28.04 -23.21
C ASP A 419 -4.19 -26.53 -23.44
N PHE A 420 -2.97 -26.08 -23.72
CA PHE A 420 -2.64 -24.67 -23.95
C PHE A 420 -2.68 -24.26 -25.44
N GLN A 421 -2.55 -25.21 -26.37
CA GLN A 421 -2.45 -24.93 -27.82
C GLN A 421 -3.73 -24.36 -28.45
N SER A 422 -4.91 -24.79 -27.99
CA SER A 422 -6.20 -24.35 -28.57
C SER A 422 -6.53 -22.86 -28.38
N VAL A 423 -5.83 -22.17 -27.49
CA VAL A 423 -6.11 -20.76 -27.11
C VAL A 423 -5.04 -19.80 -27.66
N SER A 424 -3.83 -20.29 -27.92
CA SER A 424 -2.77 -19.48 -28.56
C SER A 424 -3.07 -19.17 -30.02
N GLU A 425 -3.87 -20.02 -30.70
CA GLU A 425 -4.17 -19.89 -32.13
C GLU A 425 -5.26 -18.86 -32.47
N THR A 426 -6.05 -18.39 -31.49
CA THR A 426 -7.24 -17.54 -31.73
C THR A 426 -6.98 -16.03 -31.66
N GLY A 427 -5.75 -15.58 -31.36
CA GLY A 427 -5.45 -14.14 -31.23
C GLY A 427 -6.19 -13.46 -30.07
N GLU A 428 -6.59 -14.24 -29.06
CA GLU A 428 -7.37 -13.73 -27.92
C GLU A 428 -6.54 -12.80 -27.03
N GLY A 429 -7.13 -11.65 -26.66
CA GLY A 429 -6.49 -10.66 -25.79
C GLY A 429 -6.32 -11.12 -24.33
N PHE A 430 -5.50 -10.39 -23.57
CA PHE A 430 -5.08 -10.72 -22.19
C PHE A 430 -6.24 -11.15 -21.26
N ASN A 431 -7.31 -10.36 -21.20
CA ASN A 431 -8.44 -10.62 -20.32
C ASN A 431 -9.10 -11.98 -20.59
N ARG A 432 -9.15 -12.40 -21.86
CA ARG A 432 -9.79 -13.65 -22.24
C ARG A 432 -8.94 -14.85 -21.84
N LYS A 433 -7.63 -14.79 -22.10
CA LYS A 433 -6.66 -15.80 -21.64
C LYS A 433 -6.71 -15.95 -20.11
N LEU A 434 -6.71 -14.84 -19.39
CA LEU A 434 -6.79 -14.83 -17.93
C LEU A 434 -8.06 -15.53 -17.40
N VAL A 435 -9.23 -15.24 -17.98
CA VAL A 435 -10.49 -15.92 -17.61
C VAL A 435 -10.40 -17.43 -17.82
N ILE A 436 -9.91 -17.86 -18.99
CA ILE A 436 -9.79 -19.29 -19.31
C ILE A 436 -8.86 -20.01 -18.31
N LEU A 437 -7.73 -19.40 -17.93
CA LEU A 437 -6.83 -19.98 -16.94
C LEU A 437 -7.49 -20.13 -15.57
N VAL A 438 -8.19 -19.08 -15.11
CA VAL A 438 -8.89 -19.11 -13.83
C VAL A 438 -9.97 -20.20 -13.83
N GLU A 439 -10.81 -20.26 -14.87
CA GLU A 439 -11.86 -21.27 -14.97
C GLU A 439 -11.30 -22.70 -15.00
N ARG A 440 -10.18 -22.91 -15.70
CA ARG A 440 -9.48 -24.20 -15.70
C ARG A 440 -8.95 -24.53 -14.33
N LEU A 441 -8.31 -23.59 -13.66
CA LEU A 441 -7.74 -23.78 -12.34
C LEU A 441 -8.83 -24.19 -11.35
N LEU A 442 -9.98 -23.51 -11.34
CA LEU A 442 -11.12 -23.88 -10.51
C LEU A 442 -11.72 -25.26 -10.88
N LYS A 443 -11.70 -25.66 -12.15
CA LYS A 443 -12.14 -27.01 -12.55
C LYS A 443 -11.24 -28.11 -11.94
N TYR A 444 -9.96 -27.84 -11.76
CA TYR A 444 -9.00 -28.79 -11.18
C TYR A 444 -8.98 -28.75 -9.65
N THR A 445 -9.63 -27.78 -9.01
CA THR A 445 -9.79 -27.77 -7.55
C THR A 445 -10.90 -28.71 -7.10
N ASP A 446 -10.94 -29.05 -5.81
CA ASP A 446 -12.18 -29.64 -5.27
C ASP A 446 -13.30 -28.60 -5.22
N ARG A 447 -14.52 -29.07 -4.99
CA ARG A 447 -15.70 -28.19 -4.94
C ARG A 447 -15.62 -27.19 -3.79
N VAL A 448 -14.96 -27.53 -2.68
CA VAL A 448 -14.83 -26.64 -1.51
C VAL A 448 -14.00 -25.40 -1.88
N LEU A 449 -12.92 -25.62 -2.62
CA LEU A 449 -11.98 -24.58 -3.02
C LEU A 449 -12.51 -23.72 -4.17
N GLU A 450 -13.21 -24.33 -5.13
CA GLU A 450 -13.97 -23.59 -6.16
C GLU A 450 -15.00 -22.66 -5.50
N ASP A 451 -15.76 -23.19 -4.54
CA ASP A 451 -16.77 -22.44 -3.80
C ASP A 451 -16.15 -21.30 -3.00
N ALA A 452 -14.99 -21.53 -2.38
CA ALA A 452 -14.22 -20.54 -1.65
C ALA A 452 -13.87 -19.33 -2.55
N VAL A 453 -13.37 -19.56 -3.76
CA VAL A 453 -13.00 -18.47 -4.68
C VAL A 453 -14.20 -17.62 -5.07
N TYR A 454 -15.33 -18.24 -5.38
CA TYR A 454 -16.55 -17.49 -5.74
C TYR A 454 -17.11 -16.68 -4.58
N VAL A 455 -17.10 -17.26 -3.38
CA VAL A 455 -17.63 -16.63 -2.17
C VAL A 455 -16.73 -15.47 -1.73
N LEU A 456 -15.41 -15.69 -1.68
CA LEU A 456 -14.43 -14.67 -1.28
C LEU A 456 -14.26 -13.57 -2.33
N SER A 457 -14.68 -13.77 -3.58
CA SER A 457 -14.71 -12.70 -4.59
C SER A 457 -15.58 -11.52 -4.18
N ALA A 458 -16.59 -11.75 -3.31
CA ALA A 458 -17.41 -10.68 -2.75
C ALA A 458 -16.65 -9.79 -1.74
N CYS A 459 -15.56 -10.29 -1.15
CA CYS A 459 -14.80 -9.60 -0.10
C CYS A 459 -13.79 -8.60 -0.69
N ARG A 460 -13.64 -7.42 -0.07
CA ARG A 460 -12.54 -6.47 -0.39
C ARG A 460 -11.19 -6.98 0.14
N ALA A 461 -11.22 -7.56 1.33
CA ALA A 461 -10.16 -8.35 1.95
C ALA A 461 -10.82 -9.44 2.83
N PHE A 462 -10.08 -10.50 3.15
CA PHE A 462 -10.55 -11.59 3.98
C PHE A 462 -9.44 -12.13 4.88
N ASN A 463 -9.83 -12.73 6.00
CA ASN A 463 -8.99 -13.53 6.86
C ASN A 463 -9.61 -14.93 7.03
N GLU A 464 -8.98 -15.78 7.83
CA GLU A 464 -9.47 -17.14 8.08
C GLU A 464 -10.88 -17.14 8.70
N ASP A 465 -11.16 -16.24 9.66
CA ASP A 465 -12.47 -16.15 10.31
C ASP A 465 -13.60 -15.86 9.29
N LEU A 466 -13.38 -14.90 8.39
CA LEU A 466 -14.34 -14.58 7.33
C LEU A 466 -14.53 -15.74 6.35
N TYR A 467 -13.45 -16.45 6.01
CA TYR A 467 -13.52 -17.65 5.16
C TYR A 467 -14.43 -18.72 5.78
N PHE A 468 -14.23 -19.05 7.05
CA PHE A 468 -15.07 -20.03 7.75
C PHE A 468 -16.51 -19.54 7.89
N HIS A 469 -16.71 -18.29 8.30
CA HIS A 469 -18.05 -17.73 8.47
C HIS A 469 -18.88 -17.80 7.18
N LEU A 470 -18.29 -17.43 6.04
CA LEU A 470 -18.98 -17.48 4.75
C LEU A 470 -19.21 -18.92 4.28
N GLY A 471 -18.22 -19.79 4.44
CA GLY A 471 -18.32 -21.19 4.06
C GLY A 471 -19.41 -21.93 4.85
N GLU A 472 -19.53 -21.68 6.15
CA GLU A 472 -20.58 -22.26 6.99
C GLU A 472 -21.97 -21.72 6.62
N SER A 473 -22.08 -20.40 6.47
CA SER A 473 -23.35 -19.73 6.14
C SER A 473 -23.92 -20.16 4.78
N LEU A 474 -23.03 -20.44 3.82
CA LEU A 474 -23.39 -20.85 2.45
C LEU A 474 -23.30 -22.37 2.22
N LYS A 475 -23.00 -23.15 3.28
CA LYS A 475 -22.88 -24.62 3.24
C LYS A 475 -21.85 -25.11 2.20
N CYS A 476 -20.72 -24.41 2.11
CA CYS A 476 -19.59 -24.74 1.24
C CYS A 476 -18.57 -25.69 1.88
N ASN A 477 -18.83 -26.17 3.11
CA ASN A 477 -17.97 -27.08 3.87
C ASN A 477 -16.51 -26.58 3.98
N PRO A 478 -16.28 -25.39 4.58
CA PRO A 478 -14.93 -24.83 4.69
C PRO A 478 -14.01 -25.75 5.51
N SER A 479 -12.73 -25.75 5.18
CA SER A 479 -11.72 -26.49 5.93
C SER A 479 -10.39 -25.76 5.93
N HIS A 480 -9.58 -25.96 6.98
CA HIS A 480 -8.24 -25.37 7.05
C HIS A 480 -7.36 -25.82 5.88
N ALA A 481 -7.45 -27.09 5.48
CA ALA A 481 -6.70 -27.60 4.32
C ALA A 481 -7.08 -26.86 3.02
N ALA A 482 -8.37 -26.59 2.80
CA ALA A 482 -8.81 -25.83 1.64
C ALA A 482 -8.42 -24.34 1.75
N PHE A 483 -8.40 -23.76 2.95
CA PHE A 483 -7.89 -22.41 3.16
C PHE A 483 -6.39 -22.31 2.84
N ASP A 484 -5.58 -23.23 3.36
CA ASP A 484 -4.15 -23.32 3.06
C ASP A 484 -3.89 -23.48 1.55
N SER A 485 -4.66 -24.37 0.90
CA SER A 485 -4.62 -24.54 -0.56
C SER A 485 -5.08 -23.29 -1.31
N LEU A 486 -6.08 -22.55 -0.82
CA LEU A 486 -6.52 -21.30 -1.43
C LEU A 486 -5.40 -20.27 -1.40
N LEU A 487 -4.74 -20.11 -0.25
CA LEU A 487 -3.61 -19.23 -0.12
C LEU A 487 -2.51 -19.62 -1.13
N SER A 488 -2.40 -20.90 -1.51
CA SER A 488 -1.48 -21.32 -2.55
C SER A 488 -1.79 -20.87 -3.99
N PHE A 489 -2.81 -20.06 -4.25
CA PHE A 489 -3.07 -19.52 -5.59
C PHE A 489 -2.46 -18.17 -5.87
N SER A 490 -2.07 -17.98 -7.13
CA SER A 490 -1.36 -16.77 -7.60
C SER A 490 -2.21 -15.52 -7.63
N PHE A 491 -3.52 -15.71 -7.67
CA PHE A 491 -4.47 -14.64 -7.57
C PHE A 491 -4.83 -14.31 -6.11
N VAL A 492 -4.17 -14.89 -5.10
CA VAL A 492 -4.38 -14.56 -3.68
C VAL A 492 -3.17 -13.82 -3.14
N TRP A 493 -3.37 -12.57 -2.75
CA TRP A 493 -2.31 -11.68 -2.27
C TRP A 493 -2.47 -11.38 -0.78
N GLN A 494 -1.36 -11.16 -0.08
CA GLN A 494 -1.43 -10.59 1.27
C GLN A 494 -1.90 -9.14 1.19
N ALA A 495 -2.77 -8.75 2.13
CA ALA A 495 -3.20 -7.38 2.32
C ALA A 495 -2.39 -6.76 3.48
N GLU A 496 -1.09 -6.54 3.28
CA GLU A 496 -0.13 -6.13 4.33
C GLU A 496 -0.60 -4.94 5.17
N GLN A 497 -1.26 -3.95 4.56
CA GLN A 497 -1.75 -2.79 5.27
C GLN A 497 -2.92 -3.11 6.21
N GLN A 498 -3.63 -4.25 6.06
CA GLN A 498 -4.63 -4.75 7.02
C GLN A 498 -4.01 -5.38 8.28
N GLY A 499 -2.74 -5.73 8.22
CA GLY A 499 -2.05 -6.51 9.25
C GLY A 499 -1.82 -7.96 8.83
N GLU A 500 -1.08 -8.70 9.67
CA GLU A 500 -0.78 -10.11 9.43
C GLU A 500 -2.07 -10.96 9.38
N GLY A 501 -2.08 -11.96 8.50
CA GLY A 501 -3.21 -12.90 8.35
C GLY A 501 -4.36 -12.39 7.49
N TRP A 502 -4.21 -11.23 6.83
CA TRP A 502 -5.19 -10.70 5.88
C TRP A 502 -4.76 -10.90 4.43
N TYR A 503 -5.74 -11.22 3.59
CA TYR A 503 -5.55 -11.55 2.19
C TYR A 503 -6.59 -10.85 1.30
N ARG A 504 -6.31 -10.76 0.01
CA ARG A 504 -7.23 -10.28 -1.02
C ARG A 504 -7.12 -11.11 -2.29
N LEU A 505 -8.23 -11.32 -2.98
CA LEU A 505 -8.19 -11.86 -4.34
C LEU A 505 -7.77 -10.77 -5.33
N HIS A 506 -7.09 -11.18 -6.40
CA HIS A 506 -6.67 -10.31 -7.49
C HIS A 506 -7.89 -9.51 -8.02
N PRO A 507 -7.79 -8.17 -8.21
CA PRO A 507 -8.93 -7.32 -8.58
C PRO A 507 -9.70 -7.81 -9.82
N PHE A 508 -8.98 -8.32 -10.82
CA PHE A 508 -9.59 -8.91 -12.02
C PHE A 508 -10.54 -10.08 -11.70
N ILE A 509 -10.18 -11.01 -10.81
CA ILE A 509 -11.04 -12.16 -10.48
C ILE A 509 -12.32 -11.69 -9.80
N ARG A 510 -12.18 -10.74 -8.86
CA ARG A 510 -13.33 -10.13 -8.20
C ARG A 510 -14.26 -9.49 -9.23
N ARG A 511 -13.72 -8.59 -10.07
CA ARG A 511 -14.48 -7.89 -11.11
C ARG A 511 -15.17 -8.87 -12.06
N PHE A 512 -14.46 -9.88 -12.56
CA PHE A 512 -15.02 -10.89 -13.45
C PHE A 512 -16.21 -11.63 -12.80
N ASN A 513 -16.08 -12.06 -11.55
CA ASN A 513 -17.16 -12.76 -10.85
C ASN A 513 -18.37 -11.85 -10.57
N HIS A 514 -18.15 -10.56 -10.30
CA HIS A 514 -19.22 -9.57 -10.19
C HIS A 514 -19.94 -9.37 -11.54
N GLU A 515 -19.21 -9.18 -12.64
CA GLU A 515 -19.76 -8.97 -13.99
C GLU A 515 -20.59 -10.18 -14.47
N GLN A 516 -20.15 -11.39 -14.16
CA GLN A 516 -20.85 -12.64 -14.50
C GLN A 516 -22.06 -12.93 -13.61
N LYS A 517 -22.34 -12.11 -12.58
CA LYS A 517 -23.47 -12.27 -11.64
C LYS A 517 -23.60 -13.71 -11.09
N ARG A 518 -22.48 -14.34 -10.75
CA ARG A 518 -22.45 -15.71 -10.24
C ARG A 518 -23.29 -15.81 -8.95
N GLU A 519 -24.17 -16.82 -8.89
CA GLU A 519 -25.14 -17.00 -7.80
C GLU A 519 -24.48 -17.04 -6.42
N ARG A 520 -23.35 -17.75 -6.29
CA ARG A 520 -22.61 -17.87 -5.02
C ARG A 520 -22.00 -16.55 -4.54
N THR A 521 -21.44 -15.76 -5.46
CA THR A 521 -20.90 -14.43 -5.14
C THR A 521 -22.02 -13.50 -4.69
N GLN A 522 -23.18 -13.56 -5.34
CA GLN A 522 -24.37 -12.81 -4.94
C GLN A 522 -24.90 -13.23 -3.56
N ALA A 523 -24.97 -14.54 -3.27
CA ALA A 523 -25.33 -15.04 -1.95
C ALA A 523 -24.33 -14.59 -0.87
N ALA A 524 -23.04 -14.55 -1.19
CA ALA A 524 -22.01 -14.06 -0.28
C ALA A 524 -22.21 -12.58 0.09
N HIS A 525 -22.58 -11.70 -0.86
CA HIS A 525 -22.94 -10.32 -0.51
C HIS A 525 -24.10 -10.23 0.49
N GLN A 526 -25.11 -11.09 0.38
CA GLN A 526 -26.23 -11.11 1.32
C GLN A 526 -25.81 -11.54 2.73
N VAL A 527 -24.91 -12.53 2.84
CA VAL A 527 -24.33 -12.96 4.12
C VAL A 527 -23.46 -11.85 4.72
N LEU A 528 -22.58 -11.26 3.91
CA LEU A 528 -21.66 -10.20 4.36
C LEU A 528 -22.38 -8.93 4.78
N GLU A 529 -23.46 -8.55 4.09
CA GLU A 529 -24.30 -7.43 4.55
C GLU A 529 -24.77 -7.67 5.99
N ARG A 530 -25.32 -8.85 6.30
CA ARG A 530 -25.80 -9.17 7.66
C ARG A 530 -24.65 -9.19 8.66
N TYR A 531 -23.56 -9.87 8.30
CA TYR A 531 -22.36 -9.99 9.12
C TYR A 531 -21.81 -8.64 9.58
N TYR A 532 -21.73 -7.67 8.67
CA TYR A 532 -21.21 -6.33 8.98
C TYR A 532 -22.24 -5.46 9.70
N ARG A 533 -23.54 -5.60 9.42
CA ARG A 533 -24.60 -4.91 10.19
C ARG A 533 -24.59 -5.32 11.65
N GLU A 534 -24.49 -6.61 11.94
CA GLU A 534 -24.44 -7.14 13.32
C GLU A 534 -23.23 -6.63 14.11
N ARG A 535 -22.15 -6.28 13.41
CA ARG A 535 -20.92 -5.71 13.98
C ARG A 535 -20.90 -4.19 13.99
N GLY A 536 -21.98 -3.54 13.55
CA GLY A 536 -22.07 -2.08 13.48
C GLY A 536 -21.25 -1.44 12.36
N ASN A 537 -20.64 -2.22 11.45
CA ASN A 537 -19.93 -1.69 10.30
C ASN A 537 -20.92 -1.40 9.15
N LEU A 538 -21.64 -0.28 9.30
CA LEU A 538 -22.68 0.14 8.36
C LEU A 538 -22.13 0.43 6.96
N ALA A 539 -20.89 0.93 6.88
CA ALA A 539 -20.23 1.21 5.62
C ALA A 539 -20.09 -0.10 4.82
N GLU A 540 -19.33 -1.08 5.32
CA GLU A 540 -19.14 -2.37 4.62
C GLU A 540 -20.48 -3.07 4.34
N ALA A 541 -21.44 -2.99 5.27
CA ALA A 541 -22.78 -3.50 5.03
C ALA A 541 -23.44 -2.88 3.78
N LEU A 542 -23.33 -1.56 3.60
CA LEU A 542 -23.86 -0.84 2.45
C LEU A 542 -23.11 -1.16 1.15
N TYR A 543 -21.79 -1.37 1.22
CA TYR A 543 -21.02 -1.90 0.08
C TYR A 543 -21.62 -3.22 -0.42
N HIS A 544 -21.85 -4.17 0.49
CA HIS A 544 -22.44 -5.46 0.09
C HIS A 544 -23.91 -5.34 -0.30
N ALA A 545 -24.69 -4.47 0.34
CA ALA A 545 -26.08 -4.20 -0.02
C ALA A 545 -26.24 -3.72 -1.46
N TYR A 546 -25.29 -2.91 -1.95
CA TYR A 546 -25.30 -2.40 -3.32
C TYR A 546 -25.31 -3.51 -4.36
N TRP A 547 -24.53 -4.58 -4.15
CA TRP A 547 -24.32 -5.63 -5.16
C TRP A 547 -25.55 -6.51 -5.43
N HIS A 548 -26.54 -6.55 -4.53
CA HIS A 548 -27.80 -7.27 -4.74
C HIS A 548 -29.04 -6.38 -4.71
N GLY A 549 -28.95 -5.15 -4.20
CA GLY A 549 -30.03 -4.17 -4.23
C GLY A 549 -29.53 -2.73 -4.40
N PRO A 550 -29.06 -2.32 -5.60
CA PRO A 550 -28.41 -1.02 -5.81
C PRO A 550 -29.27 0.18 -5.43
N LEU A 551 -30.55 0.18 -5.82
CA LEU A 551 -31.48 1.27 -5.52
C LEU A 551 -31.71 1.41 -4.01
N ARG A 552 -32.02 0.29 -3.34
CA ARG A 552 -32.19 0.24 -1.87
C ARG A 552 -30.92 0.73 -1.17
N ALA A 553 -29.75 0.22 -1.56
CA ALA A 553 -28.48 0.60 -0.95
C ALA A 553 -28.16 2.08 -1.17
N LYS A 554 -28.51 2.65 -2.33
CA LYS A 554 -28.32 4.09 -2.61
C LYS A 554 -29.22 4.97 -1.74
N GLU A 555 -30.49 4.61 -1.61
CA GLU A 555 -31.44 5.31 -0.74
C GLU A 555 -30.99 5.23 0.72
N GLU A 556 -30.61 4.03 1.18
CA GLU A 556 -30.11 3.82 2.54
C GLU A 556 -28.79 4.56 2.77
N TRP A 557 -27.87 4.57 1.81
CA TRP A 557 -26.62 5.33 1.91
C TRP A 557 -26.89 6.83 2.09
N ILE A 558 -27.84 7.40 1.33
CA ILE A 558 -28.21 8.82 1.45
C ILE A 558 -28.78 9.10 2.85
N GLU A 559 -29.65 8.22 3.36
CA GLU A 559 -30.25 8.36 4.69
C GLU A 559 -29.19 8.24 5.79
N VAL A 560 -28.35 7.20 5.75
CA VAL A 560 -27.31 6.94 6.75
C VAL A 560 -26.26 8.05 6.71
N PHE A 561 -25.82 8.48 5.53
CA PHE A 561 -24.88 9.59 5.39
C PHE A 561 -25.49 10.90 5.92
N GLY A 562 -26.77 11.17 5.61
CA GLY A 562 -27.48 12.34 6.12
C GLY A 562 -27.59 12.34 7.64
N LYS A 563 -27.92 11.19 8.26
CA LYS A 563 -27.97 11.02 9.72
C LYS A 563 -26.60 11.14 10.36
N ALA A 564 -25.58 10.47 9.81
CA ALA A 564 -24.21 10.55 10.28
C ALA A 564 -23.71 12.00 10.26
N ASN A 565 -23.99 12.74 9.18
CA ASN A 565 -23.65 14.15 9.06
C ASN A 565 -24.41 15.04 10.06
N GLN A 566 -25.68 14.75 10.35
CA GLN A 566 -26.45 15.45 11.39
C GLN A 566 -25.95 15.15 12.82
N GLN A 567 -25.42 13.94 13.02
CA GLN A 567 -24.89 13.47 14.29
C GLN A 567 -23.40 13.80 14.46
N GLU A 568 -22.79 14.46 13.47
CA GLU A 568 -21.35 14.75 13.42
C GLU A 568 -20.48 13.46 13.54
N ASP A 569 -21.02 12.32 13.08
CA ASP A 569 -20.29 11.05 13.00
C ASP A 569 -19.37 11.06 11.77
N ASN A 570 -18.25 11.77 11.93
CA ASN A 570 -17.26 11.98 10.89
C ASN A 570 -16.59 10.68 10.43
N GLU A 571 -16.47 9.68 11.31
CA GLU A 571 -15.90 8.38 10.97
C GLU A 571 -16.83 7.61 10.02
N LEU A 572 -18.13 7.55 10.33
CA LEU A 572 -19.11 6.90 9.48
C LEU A 572 -19.30 7.66 8.15
N CYS A 573 -19.34 9.00 8.18
CA CYS A 573 -19.37 9.81 6.95
C CYS A 573 -18.18 9.51 6.04
N GLN A 574 -16.97 9.44 6.61
CA GLN A 574 -15.76 9.10 5.86
C GLN A 574 -15.87 7.70 5.27
N ALA A 575 -16.18 6.69 6.08
CA ALA A 575 -16.33 5.29 5.66
C ALA A 575 -17.35 5.13 4.51
N LEU A 576 -18.47 5.85 4.57
CA LEU A 576 -19.49 5.87 3.53
C LEU A 576 -19.02 6.55 2.24
N ALA A 577 -18.26 7.63 2.35
CA ALA A 577 -17.69 8.33 1.20
C ALA A 577 -16.65 7.48 0.45
N GLU A 578 -15.89 6.61 1.14
CA GLU A 578 -14.91 5.73 0.50
C GLU A 578 -15.60 4.66 -0.33
N ILE A 579 -16.63 4.04 0.23
CA ILE A 579 -17.36 2.98 -0.45
C ILE A 579 -17.97 3.49 -1.76
N LYS A 580 -18.44 4.75 -1.77
CA LYS A 580 -18.90 5.44 -2.98
C LYS A 580 -17.84 5.54 -4.09
N LYS A 581 -16.54 5.50 -3.79
CA LYS A 581 -15.48 5.45 -4.81
C LYS A 581 -15.37 4.07 -5.48
N GLU A 582 -15.83 3.02 -4.79
CA GLU A 582 -15.75 1.63 -5.25
C GLU A 582 -17.06 1.07 -5.82
N ILE A 583 -18.20 1.74 -5.57
CA ILE A 583 -19.51 1.36 -6.14
C ILE A 583 -20.02 2.42 -7.14
N PRO A 584 -20.43 2.02 -8.35
CA PRO A 584 -20.92 2.95 -9.36
C PRO A 584 -22.36 3.41 -9.04
N PHE A 585 -22.48 4.47 -8.24
CA PHE A 585 -23.79 5.06 -7.91
C PHE A 585 -24.46 5.86 -9.03
#